data_AF-A0A315W378-F1
#
_entry.id   AF-A0A315W378-F1
#
_cell.length_a   1.000
_cell.length_b   1.000
_cell.length_c   1.000
_cell.angle_alpha   90.00
_cell.angle_beta   90.00
_cell.angle_gamma   90.00
#
_symmetry.space_group_name_H-M   'P 1'
#
loop_
_entity.id
_entity.type
_entity.pdbx_description
1 polymer ?
#
loop_
_entity_poly.entity_id
_entity_poly.type
_entity_poly.pdbx_seq_one_letter_code
_entity_poly.pdbx_strand_id
1 'polypeptide(L)'
;YDDHHYEYVSSQSLGKSDDLQQYVFIYRTHLVKQLGQHQYKGQAFARPPFAVHFSCNKTDVKEFVLVPLHTDPDQAVQEIDWLYDVFEEVSAKWNNTNVMFLGDFHAGCAYVTRDNKKNIRLFTNSNFSWLIGDREDTTVTDQTNCPYDRIVVHGQSFLQAIRPFSGKVFNFGKEFRLRQSKVLKLSDHYPIEVRLKGSAPFLQATPLLVLFGAIIRFVLPAL
;
A
#
# COMPACT_ATOMS: atom_id res chain seq x y z
N TYR A 1 8.49 -24.72 -6.85
CA TYR A 1 8.84 -23.29 -6.95
C TYR A 1 7.83 -22.68 -7.89
N ASP A 2 7.04 -21.71 -7.42
CA ASP A 2 6.00 -21.09 -8.26
C ASP A 2 6.63 -20.39 -9.46
N ASP A 3 6.11 -20.69 -10.65
CA ASP A 3 6.54 -20.15 -11.94
C ASP A 3 6.01 -18.72 -12.12
N HIS A 4 6.58 -17.80 -11.35
CA HIS A 4 6.25 -16.38 -11.44
C HIS A 4 7.39 -15.61 -12.08
N HIS A 5 7.10 -14.94 -13.19
CA HIS A 5 7.99 -13.96 -13.77
C HIS A 5 7.88 -12.62 -13.03
N TYR A 6 9.04 -12.07 -12.66
CA TYR A 6 9.18 -10.79 -11.99
C TYR A 6 9.94 -9.81 -12.89
N GLU A 7 9.53 -8.57 -12.85
CA GLU A 7 10.26 -7.42 -13.37
C GLU A 7 10.51 -6.42 -12.24
N TYR A 8 11.36 -5.43 -12.51
CA TYR A 8 11.60 -4.34 -11.58
C TYR A 8 11.70 -3.00 -12.30
N VAL A 9 11.41 -1.93 -11.55
CA VAL A 9 11.69 -0.54 -11.93
C VAL A 9 12.34 0.16 -10.75
N SER A 10 13.38 0.95 -11.00
CA SER A 10 14.16 1.62 -9.97
C SER A 10 14.36 3.10 -10.26
N SER A 11 14.53 3.89 -9.19
CA SER A 11 15.02 5.26 -9.29
C SER A 11 16.51 5.29 -9.68
N GLN A 12 17.00 6.48 -9.99
CA GLN A 12 18.44 6.76 -9.92
C GLN A 12 18.92 6.68 -8.46
N SER A 13 20.23 6.75 -8.23
CA SER A 13 20.77 6.96 -6.88
C SER A 13 20.35 8.33 -6.35
N LEU A 14 19.77 8.36 -5.16
CA LEU A 14 19.24 9.54 -4.48
C LEU A 14 19.87 9.63 -3.08
N GLY A 15 20.08 10.84 -2.58
CA GLY A 15 20.71 11.07 -1.27
C GLY A 15 21.93 11.97 -1.35
N LYS A 16 22.57 12.13 -0.19
CA LYS A 16 23.89 12.77 -0.07
C LYS A 16 24.97 11.77 -0.48
N SER A 17 26.16 12.26 -0.84
CA SER A 17 27.23 11.42 -1.41
C SER A 17 27.67 10.23 -0.53
N ASP A 18 27.50 10.33 0.77
CA ASP A 18 27.81 9.31 1.79
C ASP A 18 26.64 8.40 2.16
N ASP A 19 25.42 8.69 1.66
CA ASP A 19 24.19 7.93 1.90
C ASP A 19 23.32 7.89 0.62
N LEU A 20 23.89 7.34 -0.45
CA LEU A 20 23.18 7.13 -1.72
C LEU A 20 22.36 5.85 -1.67
N GLN A 21 21.06 5.98 -1.95
CA GLN A 21 20.11 4.87 -1.95
C GLN A 21 19.25 4.89 -3.21
N GLN A 22 18.50 3.81 -3.45
CA GLN A 22 17.58 3.69 -4.57
C GLN A 22 16.24 3.12 -4.11
N TYR A 23 15.16 3.62 -4.69
CA TYR A 23 13.87 2.97 -4.61
C TYR A 23 13.78 1.90 -5.70
N VAL A 24 13.31 0.70 -5.34
CA VAL A 24 13.13 -0.42 -6.28
C VAL A 24 11.75 -1.04 -6.06
N PHE A 25 10.95 -1.08 -7.12
CA PHE A 25 9.71 -1.83 -7.17
C PHE A 25 9.96 -3.14 -7.89
N ILE A 26 9.66 -4.27 -7.24
CA ILE A 26 9.75 -5.61 -7.82
C ILE A 26 8.32 -6.15 -7.92
N TYR A 27 7.90 -6.58 -9.11
CA TYR A 27 6.51 -6.94 -9.35
C TYR A 27 6.33 -8.15 -10.27
N ARG A 28 5.22 -8.87 -10.08
CA ARG A 28 4.85 -10.03 -10.90
C ARG A 28 4.17 -9.55 -12.19
N THR A 29 4.76 -9.85 -13.35
CA THR A 29 4.32 -9.32 -14.65
C THR A 29 2.93 -9.83 -15.08
N HIS A 30 2.52 -11.00 -14.60
CA HIS A 30 1.19 -11.55 -14.85
C HIS A 30 0.07 -10.93 -13.97
N LEU A 31 0.42 -10.10 -12.98
CA LEU A 31 -0.53 -9.43 -12.08
C LEU A 31 -0.65 -7.95 -12.38
N VAL A 32 0.49 -7.26 -12.48
CA VAL A 32 0.54 -5.80 -12.60
C VAL A 32 1.35 -5.37 -13.81
N LYS A 33 0.96 -4.25 -14.41
CA LYS A 33 1.70 -3.60 -15.49
C LYS A 33 2.08 -2.18 -15.08
N GLN A 34 3.33 -1.82 -15.29
CA GLN A 34 3.76 -0.43 -15.15
C GLN A 34 3.22 0.40 -16.33
N LEU A 35 2.48 1.46 -16.02
CA LEU A 35 1.95 2.43 -16.97
C LEU A 35 2.83 3.68 -17.09
N GLY A 36 3.58 4.02 -16.04
CA GLY A 36 4.47 5.16 -16.04
C GLY A 36 5.28 5.27 -14.74
N GLN A 37 6.26 6.15 -14.74
CA GLN A 37 7.06 6.49 -13.57
C GLN A 37 7.34 7.99 -13.52
N HIS A 38 7.62 8.51 -12.33
CA HIS A 38 7.87 9.92 -12.11
C HIS A 38 8.80 10.12 -10.90
N GLN A 39 9.95 10.76 -11.13
CA GLN A 39 10.83 11.20 -10.06
C GLN A 39 10.42 12.61 -9.65
N TYR A 40 9.98 12.79 -8.41
CA TYR A 40 9.62 14.10 -7.88
C TYR A 40 10.83 15.03 -7.83
N LYS A 41 10.65 16.31 -8.18
CA LYS A 41 11.71 17.33 -8.27
C LYS A 41 11.38 18.64 -7.56
N GLY A 42 10.29 18.67 -6.77
CA GLY A 42 9.85 19.87 -6.06
C GLY A 42 10.68 20.12 -4.80
N GLN A 43 10.08 19.88 -3.64
CA GLN A 43 10.71 20.05 -2.33
C GLN A 43 12.02 19.28 -2.16
N ALA A 44 12.87 19.76 -1.27
CA ALA A 44 14.23 19.27 -1.02
C ALA A 44 14.28 18.03 -0.11
N PHE A 45 13.60 16.95 -0.51
CA PHE A 45 13.76 15.64 0.13
C PHE A 45 15.22 15.17 0.06
N ALA A 46 15.70 14.49 1.10
CA ALA A 46 16.98 13.78 1.04
C ALA A 46 16.96 12.72 -0.07
N ARG A 47 15.86 11.98 -0.18
CA ARG A 47 15.60 10.99 -1.24
C ARG A 47 14.24 11.27 -1.89
N PRO A 48 14.18 12.16 -2.91
CA PRO A 48 12.92 12.57 -3.52
C PRO A 48 12.05 11.37 -3.97
N PRO A 49 10.74 11.37 -3.71
CA PRO A 49 9.89 10.23 -4.03
C PRO A 49 9.90 9.83 -5.51
N PHE A 50 9.98 8.52 -5.76
CA PHE A 50 9.94 7.90 -7.09
C PHE A 50 8.60 7.20 -7.32
N ALA A 51 7.62 7.94 -7.83
CA ALA A 51 6.27 7.45 -8.03
C ALA A 51 6.17 6.51 -9.24
N VAL A 52 5.43 5.41 -9.11
CA VAL A 52 5.17 4.46 -10.20
C VAL A 52 3.66 4.25 -10.35
N HIS A 53 3.16 4.45 -11.56
CA HIS A 53 1.78 4.23 -11.93
C HIS A 53 1.60 2.80 -12.41
N PHE A 54 0.77 2.02 -11.72
CA PHE A 54 0.50 0.62 -12.03
C PHE A 54 -0.96 0.40 -12.42
N SER A 55 -1.18 -0.60 -13.27
CA SER A 55 -2.50 -1.21 -13.47
C SER A 55 -2.54 -2.65 -12.99
N CYS A 56 -3.68 -3.05 -12.43
CA CYS A 56 -3.96 -4.42 -12.00
C CYS A 56 -5.44 -4.77 -12.26
N ASN A 57 -5.70 -5.57 -13.29
CA ASN A 57 -7.07 -5.93 -13.64
C ASN A 57 -7.73 -6.90 -12.64
N LYS A 58 -6.93 -7.52 -11.76
CA LYS A 58 -7.42 -8.49 -10.77
C LYS A 58 -7.89 -7.84 -9.47
N THR A 59 -7.69 -6.53 -9.27
CA THR A 59 -8.09 -5.81 -8.05
C THR A 59 -9.25 -4.85 -8.31
N ASP A 60 -10.01 -4.50 -7.27
CA ASP A 60 -11.12 -3.53 -7.40
C ASP A 60 -10.65 -2.15 -7.85
N VAL A 61 -9.49 -1.72 -7.35
CA VAL A 61 -8.75 -0.57 -7.89
C VAL A 61 -7.94 -1.03 -9.11
N LYS A 62 -8.27 -0.49 -10.30
CA LYS A 62 -7.67 -0.91 -11.57
C LYS A 62 -6.36 -0.21 -11.88
N GLU A 63 -6.25 1.05 -11.51
CA GLU A 63 -5.08 1.88 -11.71
C GLU A 63 -4.79 2.64 -10.42
N PHE A 64 -3.54 2.58 -9.96
CA PHE A 64 -3.09 3.22 -8.73
C PHE A 64 -1.63 3.61 -8.82
N VAL A 65 -1.27 4.63 -8.04
CA VAL A 65 0.09 5.16 -7.96
C VAL A 65 0.71 4.73 -6.64
N LEU A 66 1.89 4.11 -6.70
CA LEU A 66 2.70 3.83 -5.52
C LEU A 66 3.80 4.87 -5.41
N VAL A 67 3.95 5.47 -4.24
CA VAL A 67 4.94 6.52 -3.97
C VAL A 67 5.77 6.11 -2.76
N PRO A 68 7.05 5.75 -2.94
CA PRO A 68 7.91 5.35 -1.84
C PRO A 68 8.50 6.59 -1.17
N LEU A 69 8.71 6.51 0.14
CA LEU A 69 9.53 7.47 0.87
C LEU A 69 10.36 6.75 1.93
N HIS A 70 11.65 7.06 1.97
CA HIS A 70 12.55 6.77 3.07
C HIS A 70 13.10 8.10 3.58
N THR A 71 12.58 8.58 4.71
CA THR A 71 12.91 9.93 5.21
C THR A 71 14.33 10.04 5.71
N ASP A 72 14.90 11.24 5.65
CA ASP A 72 15.98 11.62 6.58
C ASP A 72 15.36 11.72 7.99
N PRO A 73 15.85 10.96 9.00
CA PRO A 73 15.25 10.96 10.34
C PRO A 73 15.17 12.35 10.97
N ASP A 74 16.16 13.21 10.71
CA ASP A 74 16.21 14.58 11.24
C ASP A 74 15.22 15.52 10.54
N GLN A 75 14.67 15.10 9.39
CA GLN A 75 13.71 15.86 8.59
C GLN A 75 12.38 15.12 8.38
N ALA A 76 12.13 14.05 9.16
CA ALA A 76 10.95 13.20 8.99
C ALA A 76 9.63 14.01 9.02
N VAL A 77 9.54 15.01 9.89
CA VAL A 77 8.35 15.87 9.98
C VAL A 77 8.10 16.63 8.68
N GLN A 78 9.14 17.23 8.10
CA GLN A 78 9.04 18.02 6.87
C GLN A 78 8.78 17.13 5.66
N GLU A 79 9.55 16.04 5.52
CA GLU A 79 9.43 15.15 4.38
C GLU A 79 8.05 14.45 4.32
N ILE A 80 7.49 14.04 5.47
CA ILE A 80 6.13 13.49 5.50
C ILE A 80 5.10 14.58 5.14
N ASP A 81 5.27 15.83 5.59
CA ASP A 81 4.35 16.91 5.21
C ASP A 81 4.38 17.19 3.70
N TRP A 82 5.58 17.19 3.10
CA TRP A 82 5.76 17.40 1.67
C TRP A 82 5.19 16.28 0.79
N LEU A 83 4.87 15.10 1.35
CA LEU A 83 4.11 14.08 0.61
C LEU A 83 2.74 14.58 0.15
N TYR A 84 2.16 15.60 0.81
CA TYR A 84 0.95 16.25 0.31
C TYR A 84 1.20 16.96 -1.04
N ASP A 85 2.33 17.66 -1.20
CA ASP A 85 2.68 18.31 -2.47
C ASP A 85 2.95 17.26 -3.56
N VAL A 86 3.59 16.15 -3.18
CA VAL A 86 3.79 15.00 -4.07
C VAL A 86 2.45 14.40 -4.50
N PHE A 87 1.47 14.28 -3.58
CA PHE A 87 0.12 13.81 -3.90
C PHE A 87 -0.53 14.69 -4.96
N GLU A 88 -0.49 16.02 -4.81
CA GLU A 88 -1.08 16.94 -5.78
C GLU A 88 -0.44 16.80 -7.16
N GLU A 89 0.89 16.72 -7.22
CA GLU A 89 1.64 16.59 -8.48
C GLU A 89 1.36 15.26 -9.20
N VAL A 90 1.45 14.13 -8.50
CA VAL A 90 1.24 12.82 -9.13
C VAL A 90 -0.22 12.61 -9.53
N SER A 91 -1.15 13.13 -8.73
CA SER A 91 -2.58 13.06 -9.05
C SER A 91 -2.92 13.87 -10.29
N ALA A 92 -2.37 15.09 -10.41
CA ALA A 92 -2.54 15.92 -11.60
C ALA A 92 -1.88 15.28 -12.84
N LYS A 93 -0.66 14.73 -12.68
CA LYS A 93 0.11 14.12 -13.78
C LYS A 93 -0.63 12.96 -14.45
N TRP A 94 -1.30 12.11 -13.67
CA TRP A 94 -1.97 10.92 -14.19
C TRP A 94 -3.49 10.99 -14.15
N ASN A 95 -4.06 12.12 -13.73
CA ASN A 95 -5.50 12.27 -13.47
C ASN A 95 -6.06 11.11 -12.61
N ASN A 96 -5.29 10.73 -11.59
CA ASN A 96 -5.57 9.55 -10.77
C ASN A 96 -5.26 9.84 -9.30
N THR A 97 -6.30 9.85 -8.46
CA THR A 97 -6.18 10.12 -7.01
C THR A 97 -6.06 8.85 -6.16
N ASN A 98 -6.01 7.65 -6.77
CA ASN A 98 -5.71 6.39 -6.09
C ASN A 98 -4.20 6.30 -5.82
N VAL A 99 -3.72 7.09 -4.85
CA VAL A 99 -2.32 7.16 -4.46
C VAL A 99 -2.12 6.41 -3.14
N MET A 100 -1.08 5.58 -3.10
CA MET A 100 -0.59 4.93 -1.89
C MET A 100 0.85 5.37 -1.63
N PHE A 101 1.08 5.99 -0.47
CA PHE A 101 2.40 6.25 0.06
C PHE A 101 2.86 5.07 0.90
N LEU A 102 4.12 4.65 0.76
CA LEU A 102 4.68 3.57 1.56
C LEU A 102 6.18 3.69 1.81
N GLY A 103 6.67 3.11 2.89
CA GLY A 103 8.09 3.02 3.20
C GLY A 103 8.41 3.43 4.64
N ASP A 104 9.70 3.58 4.91
CA ASP A 104 10.21 4.01 6.20
C ASP A 104 10.10 5.53 6.34
N PHE A 105 9.05 5.97 7.02
CA PHE A 105 8.79 7.41 7.20
C PHE A 105 9.45 7.94 8.47
N HIS A 106 10.06 7.08 9.30
CA HIS A 106 10.43 7.44 10.67
C HIS A 106 9.24 8.06 11.46
N ALA A 107 8.00 7.66 11.17
CA ALA A 107 6.77 8.36 11.58
C ALA A 107 6.33 8.13 13.06
N GLY A 108 7.28 8.01 13.98
CA GLY A 108 6.99 7.81 15.40
C GLY A 108 8.21 8.01 16.31
N CYS A 109 8.03 7.64 17.59
CA CYS A 109 9.07 7.72 18.61
C CYS A 109 9.71 9.12 18.68
N ALA A 110 11.05 9.20 18.71
CA ALA A 110 11.77 10.46 18.85
C ALA A 110 11.71 11.35 17.60
N TYR A 111 11.49 10.78 16.41
CA TYR A 111 11.53 11.53 15.14
C TYR A 111 10.23 12.28 14.85
N VAL A 112 9.08 11.67 15.14
CA VAL A 112 7.77 12.29 14.91
C VAL A 112 6.87 12.11 16.14
N THR A 113 6.77 13.16 16.95
CA THR A 113 5.92 13.17 18.14
C THR A 113 4.45 13.41 17.80
N ARG A 114 3.55 13.18 18.77
CA ARG A 114 2.12 13.49 18.63
C ARG A 114 1.85 14.96 18.31
N ASP A 115 2.67 15.87 18.82
CA ASP A 115 2.53 17.30 18.52
C ASP A 115 3.02 17.64 17.12
N ASN A 116 4.08 17.00 16.63
CA ASN A 116 4.50 17.17 15.24
C ASN A 116 3.41 16.75 14.25
N LYS A 117 2.70 15.63 14.51
CA LYS A 117 1.62 15.14 13.63
C LYS A 117 0.51 16.16 13.38
N LYS A 118 0.27 17.09 14.32
CA LYS A 118 -0.72 18.16 14.14
C LYS A 118 -0.35 19.16 13.05
N ASN A 119 0.91 19.20 12.65
CA ASN A 119 1.44 20.12 11.63
C ASN A 119 1.74 19.43 10.30
N ILE A 120 1.45 18.12 10.18
CA ILE A 120 1.71 17.34 8.96
C ILE A 120 0.39 17.13 8.23
N ARG A 121 0.27 17.68 7.02
CA ARG A 121 -0.96 17.62 6.20
C ARG A 121 -1.46 16.20 5.98
N LEU A 122 -0.55 15.24 5.82
CA LEU A 122 -0.89 13.82 5.63
C LEU A 122 -1.55 13.18 6.88
N PHE A 123 -1.32 13.72 8.09
CA PHE A 123 -1.97 13.27 9.33
C PHE A 123 -3.27 14.04 9.62
N THR A 124 -3.34 15.32 9.25
CA THR A 124 -4.50 16.18 9.57
C THR A 124 -5.61 16.13 8.52
N ASN A 125 -5.29 15.76 7.28
CA ASN A 125 -6.27 15.61 6.21
C ASN A 125 -6.92 14.22 6.24
N SER A 126 -8.23 14.19 6.48
CA SER A 126 -9.03 12.97 6.63
C SER A 126 -9.17 12.14 5.35
N ASN A 127 -8.78 12.67 4.19
CA ASN A 127 -8.72 11.89 2.95
C ASN A 127 -7.53 10.91 2.94
N PHE A 128 -6.56 11.03 3.84
CA PHE A 128 -5.45 10.08 3.97
C PHE A 128 -5.72 9.09 5.09
N SER A 129 -5.76 7.82 4.74
CA SER A 129 -5.98 6.72 5.67
C SER A 129 -4.69 5.96 5.93
N TRP A 130 -4.23 5.99 7.18
CA TRP A 130 -3.02 5.31 7.64
C TRP A 130 -3.36 3.85 7.97
N LEU A 131 -2.78 2.91 7.23
CA LEU A 131 -3.08 1.48 7.35
C LEU A 131 -2.18 0.75 8.35
N ILE A 132 -1.02 1.32 8.64
CA ILE A 132 -0.12 0.88 9.73
C ILE A 132 -0.28 1.85 10.89
N GLY A 133 -0.83 1.37 12.00
CA GLY A 133 -1.19 2.19 13.15
C GLY A 133 0.00 2.61 14.00
N ASP A 134 -0.20 3.62 14.83
CA ASP A 134 0.83 4.17 15.75
C ASP A 134 1.30 3.21 16.85
N ARG A 135 0.66 2.04 16.97
CA ARG A 135 1.00 1.00 17.95
C ARG A 135 1.71 -0.21 17.33
N GLU A 136 1.90 -0.19 16.01
CA GLU A 136 2.57 -1.28 15.30
C GLU A 136 4.08 -1.09 15.39
N ASP A 137 4.78 -2.09 15.89
CA ASP A 137 6.24 -2.10 15.91
C ASP A 137 6.78 -2.59 14.56
N THR A 138 7.47 -1.72 13.86
CA THR A 138 8.06 -2.01 12.55
C THR A 138 9.55 -2.34 12.64
N THR A 139 10.13 -2.34 13.84
CA THR A 139 11.57 -2.55 14.08
C THR A 139 11.87 -3.97 14.58
N VAL A 140 13.06 -4.48 14.27
CA VAL A 140 13.49 -5.85 14.65
C VAL A 140 14.07 -5.92 16.05
N THR A 141 14.71 -4.84 16.51
CA THR A 141 15.39 -4.79 17.80
C THR A 141 14.39 -4.67 18.95
N ASP A 142 14.61 -5.42 20.04
CA ASP A 142 13.77 -5.34 21.24
C ASP A 142 14.02 -4.04 22.05
N GLN A 143 14.95 -3.21 21.59
CA GLN A 143 15.29 -1.92 22.24
C GLN A 143 14.37 -0.78 21.81
N THR A 144 13.66 -0.96 20.70
CA THR A 144 12.70 0.02 20.17
C THR A 144 11.34 -0.62 20.05
N ASN A 145 10.31 0.23 19.97
CA ASN A 145 8.96 -0.18 19.63
C ASN A 145 8.36 1.00 18.86
N CYS A 146 8.64 1.04 17.55
CA CYS A 146 8.48 2.24 16.76
C CYS A 146 7.73 1.99 15.45
N PRO A 147 6.69 2.80 15.14
CA PRO A 147 5.92 2.71 13.90
C PRO A 147 6.56 3.58 12.81
N TYR A 148 7.79 3.24 12.43
CA TYR A 148 8.57 3.97 11.43
C TYR A 148 8.02 3.73 10.03
N ASP A 149 7.78 2.46 9.68
CA ASP A 149 7.28 2.06 8.37
C ASP A 149 5.77 2.23 8.25
N ARG A 150 5.31 2.83 7.15
CA ARG A 150 3.92 3.25 6.99
C ARG A 150 3.36 2.90 5.62
N ILE A 151 2.06 2.66 5.58
CA ILE A 151 1.26 2.60 4.36
C ILE A 151 0.11 3.58 4.54
N VAL A 152 -0.04 4.51 3.61
CA VAL A 152 -1.08 5.55 3.64
C VAL A 152 -1.77 5.57 2.28
N VAL A 153 -3.10 5.52 2.26
CA VAL A 153 -3.88 5.59 1.01
C VAL A 153 -4.75 6.84 0.97
N HIS A 154 -4.88 7.44 -0.21
CA HIS A 154 -5.74 8.59 -0.43
C HIS A 154 -7.13 8.20 -0.93
N GLY A 155 -8.15 8.80 -0.33
CA GLY A 155 -9.54 8.78 -0.80
C GLY A 155 -10.31 7.50 -0.45
N GLN A 156 -11.64 7.66 -0.36
CA GLN A 156 -12.53 6.56 0.00
C GLN A 156 -12.52 5.41 -1.03
N SER A 157 -12.32 5.74 -2.31
CA SER A 157 -12.22 4.75 -3.40
C SER A 157 -11.09 3.75 -3.15
N PHE A 158 -9.87 4.24 -2.92
CA PHE A 158 -8.73 3.36 -2.68
C PHE A 158 -8.86 2.65 -1.33
N LEU A 159 -9.31 3.35 -0.28
CA LEU A 159 -9.56 2.73 1.02
C LEU A 159 -10.54 1.55 0.93
N GLN A 160 -11.63 1.68 0.17
CA GLN A 160 -12.59 0.60 -0.03
C GLN A 160 -12.03 -0.58 -0.81
N ALA A 161 -11.01 -0.37 -1.65
CA ALA A 161 -10.28 -1.43 -2.34
C ALA A 161 -9.27 -2.15 -1.43
N ILE A 162 -9.02 -1.69 -0.20
CA ILE A 162 -8.19 -2.40 0.77
C ILE A 162 -9.00 -3.52 1.44
N ARG A 163 -8.43 -4.72 1.55
CA ARG A 163 -9.01 -5.80 2.35
C ARG A 163 -8.97 -5.39 3.83
N PRO A 164 -10.10 -5.37 4.54
CA PRO A 164 -10.13 -4.95 5.95
C PRO A 164 -9.11 -5.69 6.81
N PHE A 165 -8.44 -4.98 7.70
CA PHE A 165 -7.42 -5.50 8.64
C PHE A 165 -6.22 -6.19 7.99
N SER A 166 -5.96 -5.94 6.70
CA SER A 166 -4.80 -6.53 6.01
C SER A 166 -3.52 -5.72 6.10
N GLY A 167 -3.61 -4.42 6.45
CA GLY A 167 -2.46 -3.59 6.77
C GLY A 167 -1.81 -4.06 8.07
N LYS A 168 -0.58 -4.59 8.00
CA LYS A 168 0.13 -5.13 9.17
C LYS A 168 1.64 -5.25 8.92
N VAL A 169 2.37 -5.51 10.00
CA VAL A 169 3.79 -5.87 9.97
C VAL A 169 3.96 -7.36 9.69
N PHE A 170 4.89 -7.72 8.79
CA PHE A 170 5.30 -9.09 8.53
C PHE A 170 6.58 -9.42 9.32
N ASN A 171 6.40 -9.94 10.53
CA ASN A 171 7.50 -10.42 11.35
C ASN A 171 8.03 -11.78 10.84
N PHE A 172 8.92 -11.73 9.85
CA PHE A 172 9.53 -12.93 9.24
C PHE A 172 10.43 -13.71 10.22
N GLY A 173 10.93 -13.05 11.27
CA GLY A 173 11.62 -13.72 12.37
C GLY A 173 10.72 -14.73 13.08
N LYS A 174 9.51 -14.30 13.44
CA LYS A 174 8.48 -15.14 14.04
C LYS A 174 7.96 -16.19 13.06
N GLU A 175 7.62 -15.80 11.84
CA GLU A 175 7.06 -16.68 10.81
C GLU A 175 8.00 -17.87 10.53
N PHE A 176 9.30 -17.58 10.33
CA PHE A 176 10.30 -18.59 9.99
C PHE A 176 11.08 -19.11 11.20
N ARG A 177 10.66 -18.77 12.43
CA ARG A 177 11.29 -19.17 13.70
C ARG A 177 12.80 -18.89 13.74
N LEU A 178 13.19 -17.72 13.25
CA LEU A 178 14.57 -17.26 13.23
C LEU A 178 14.90 -16.52 14.54
N ARG A 179 16.14 -16.68 15.01
CA ARG A 179 16.67 -15.84 16.10
C ARG A 179 16.82 -14.41 15.60
N GLN A 180 16.57 -13.41 16.46
CA GLN A 180 16.71 -11.99 16.12
C GLN A 180 18.05 -11.66 15.47
N SER A 181 19.16 -12.24 15.94
CA SER A 181 20.48 -12.03 15.33
C SER A 181 20.62 -12.51 13.88
N LYS A 182 19.75 -13.42 13.41
CA LYS A 182 19.64 -13.78 11.98
C LYS A 182 18.73 -12.83 11.22
N VAL A 183 17.67 -12.34 11.85
CA VAL A 183 16.76 -11.34 11.28
C VAL A 183 17.53 -10.04 11.00
N LEU A 184 18.31 -9.58 11.97
CA LEU A 184 19.19 -8.40 11.89
C LEU A 184 20.29 -8.50 10.83
N LYS A 185 20.61 -9.69 10.32
CA LYS A 185 21.53 -9.84 9.18
C LYS A 185 20.86 -9.50 7.84
N LEU A 186 19.53 -9.52 7.79
CA LEU A 186 18.76 -9.16 6.60
C LEU A 186 18.31 -7.71 6.67
N SER A 187 17.75 -7.29 7.81
CA SER A 187 17.20 -5.95 8.00
C SER A 187 16.99 -5.71 9.50
N ASP A 188 17.08 -4.45 9.92
CA ASP A 188 16.65 -3.93 11.21
C ASP A 188 15.19 -3.46 11.21
N HIS A 189 14.53 -3.43 10.04
CA HIS A 189 13.11 -3.20 9.87
C HIS A 189 12.37 -4.45 9.39
N TYR A 190 11.13 -4.64 9.86
CA TYR A 190 10.23 -5.64 9.31
C TYR A 190 9.49 -5.09 8.09
N PRO A 191 9.23 -5.91 7.05
CA PRO A 191 8.33 -5.52 5.98
C PRO A 191 6.93 -5.19 6.52
N ILE A 192 6.32 -4.14 5.97
CA ILE A 192 4.89 -3.85 6.13
C ILE A 192 4.14 -4.37 4.89
N GLU A 193 2.94 -4.90 5.09
CA GLU A 193 2.13 -5.45 4.00
C GLU A 193 0.68 -4.99 4.07
N VAL A 194 0.04 -4.96 2.89
CA VAL A 194 -1.40 -4.71 2.73
C VAL A 194 -1.93 -5.58 1.60
N ARG A 195 -3.20 -5.99 1.67
CA ARG A 195 -3.86 -6.75 0.60
C ARG A 195 -4.96 -5.92 -0.05
N LEU A 196 -4.88 -5.78 -1.37
CA LEU A 196 -5.97 -5.22 -2.17
C LEU A 196 -7.08 -6.29 -2.35
N LYS A 197 -8.33 -5.86 -2.39
CA LYS A 197 -9.47 -6.71 -2.73
C LYS A 197 -9.39 -7.13 -4.20
N GLY A 198 -9.65 -8.41 -4.44
CA GLY A 198 -9.76 -8.93 -5.79
C GLY A 198 -11.13 -8.59 -6.38
N SER A 199 -11.18 -8.38 -7.70
CA SER A 199 -12.45 -8.21 -8.38
C SER A 199 -13.27 -9.48 -8.32
N ALA A 200 -14.52 -9.35 -7.86
CA ALA A 200 -15.47 -10.46 -7.92
C ALA A 200 -15.64 -10.89 -9.39
N PRO A 201 -15.60 -12.20 -9.71
CA PRO A 201 -16.10 -12.65 -10.98
C PRO A 201 -17.58 -12.25 -11.07
N PHE A 202 -18.00 -11.68 -12.20
CA PHE A 202 -19.42 -11.52 -12.50
C PHE A 202 -20.07 -12.90 -12.44
N LEU A 203 -20.72 -13.23 -11.33
CA LEU A 203 -21.73 -14.27 -11.33
C LEU A 203 -22.87 -13.71 -12.18
N GLN A 204 -22.97 -14.14 -13.43
CA GLN A 204 -24.21 -14.03 -14.16
C GLN A 204 -25.26 -14.77 -13.33
N ALA A 205 -26.05 -14.02 -12.57
CA ALA A 205 -27.25 -14.55 -11.97
C ALA A 205 -28.19 -14.88 -13.13
N THR A 206 -28.18 -16.13 -13.60
CA THR A 206 -29.27 -16.65 -14.40
C THR A 206 -30.52 -16.62 -13.52
N PRO A 207 -31.55 -15.82 -13.83
CA PRO A 207 -32.77 -15.87 -13.06
C PRO A 207 -33.37 -17.26 -13.23
N LEU A 208 -33.50 -18.00 -12.13
CA LEU A 208 -34.26 -19.25 -12.10
C LEU A 208 -35.73 -18.87 -12.35
N LEU A 209 -36.16 -18.95 -13.61
CA LEU A 209 -37.57 -19.03 -13.96
C LEU A 209 -38.09 -20.35 -13.40
N VAL A 210 -38.65 -20.30 -12.20
CA VAL A 210 -39.41 -21.41 -11.62
C VAL A 210 -40.72 -21.53 -12.40
N LEU A 211 -40.73 -22.39 -13.41
CA LEU A 211 -41.94 -22.85 -14.09
C LEU A 211 -42.68 -23.81 -13.14
N PHE A 212 -43.58 -23.29 -12.31
CA PHE A 212 -44.60 -24.13 -11.67
C PHE A 212 -45.61 -24.56 -12.74
N GLY A 213 -45.40 -25.73 -13.33
CA GLY A 213 -46.40 -26.42 -14.12
C GLY A 213 -47.56 -26.86 -13.22
N ALA A 214 -48.70 -26.17 -13.33
CA ALA A 214 -49.95 -26.61 -12.72
C ALA A 214 -50.47 -27.84 -13.49
N ILE A 215 -50.28 -29.04 -12.94
CA ILE A 215 -51.00 -30.23 -13.40
C ILE A 215 -52.38 -30.21 -12.74
N ILE A 216 -53.36 -29.61 -13.41
CA ILE A 216 -54.78 -29.77 -13.06
C ILE A 216 -55.21 -31.16 -13.53
N ARG A 217 -55.29 -32.12 -12.61
CA ARG A 217 -56.01 -33.38 -12.85
C ARG A 217 -57.49 -33.14 -12.62
N PHE A 218 -58.28 -33.12 -13.69
CA PHE A 218 -59.72 -33.31 -13.62
C PHE A 218 -60.00 -34.76 -13.21
N VAL A 219 -60.64 -34.94 -12.05
CA VAL A 219 -61.28 -36.20 -11.69
C VAL A 219 -62.75 -36.09 -12.09
N LEU A 220 -63.16 -36.86 -13.10
CA LEU A 220 -64.57 -37.08 -13.42
C LEU A 220 -65.17 -38.05 -12.38
N PRO A 221 -66.43 -37.86 -11.95
CA PRO A 221 -67.11 -38.80 -11.08
C PRO A 221 -67.62 -39.99 -11.91
N ALA A 222 -67.38 -41.20 -11.42
CA ALA A 222 -68.07 -42.40 -11.88
C ALA A 222 -69.42 -42.54 -11.13
N LEU A 223 -70.38 -43.14 -11.83
CA LEU A 223 -71.76 -43.43 -11.40
C LEU A 223 -71.89 -44.04 -10.00
#